data_AF-A0A522JKT6-F1
#
_entry.id   AF-A0A522JKT6-F1
#
_cell.length_a   1.000
_cell.length_b   1.000
_cell.length_c   1.000
_cell.angle_alpha   90.00
_cell.angle_beta   90.00
_cell.angle_gamma   90.00
#
_symmetry.space_group_name_H-M   'P 1'
#
loop_
_entity.id
_entity.type
_entity.pdbx_description
1 polymer ?
#
loop_
_entity_poly.entity_id
_entity_poly.type
_entity_poly.pdbx_seq_one_letter_code
_entity_poly.pdbx_strand_id
1 'polypeptide(L)'
;MNAGIRSALFALLDDCDASDAAATSRLYTGFVREHICTDVAMLDAICAAAEGDMREGLHAVVLGDYEFGRDLEFGGRTAARVAVARQQGDASLRFLLFERCEKRSRDEVDAWLAQLDAQAQRPLDPGRPVPTATSTPAPHDAPLPPPSVAGAA
;
A
#
# COMPACT_ATOMS: atom_id res chain seq x y z
N MET A 1 6.38 9.35 -16.51
CA MET A 1 6.24 8.42 -15.37
C MET A 1 6.73 7.04 -15.81
N ASN A 2 7.71 6.48 -15.10
CA ASN A 2 8.56 5.36 -15.54
C ASN A 2 7.79 4.04 -15.73
N ALA A 3 7.64 3.59 -16.97
CA ALA A 3 7.11 2.26 -17.28
C ALA A 3 7.90 1.13 -16.60
N GLY A 4 9.20 1.34 -16.35
CA GLY A 4 10.06 0.37 -15.65
C GLY A 4 9.72 0.15 -14.17
N ILE A 5 9.15 1.13 -13.47
CA ILE A 5 8.77 0.96 -12.04
C ILE A 5 7.43 0.24 -11.93
N ARG A 6 6.49 0.47 -12.85
CA ARG A 6 5.19 -0.20 -12.83
C ARG A 6 5.30 -1.71 -13.08
N SER A 7 6.27 -2.14 -13.89
CA SER A 7 6.52 -3.58 -14.11
C SER A 7 7.20 -4.27 -12.91
N ALA A 8 7.74 -3.50 -11.95
CA ALA A 8 8.33 -4.02 -10.73
C ALA A 8 7.37 -4.02 -9.52
N LEU A 9 6.15 -3.49 -9.69
CA LEU A 9 5.13 -3.54 -8.65
C LEU A 9 4.62 -4.98 -8.49
N PHE A 10 4.69 -5.47 -7.26
CA PHE A 10 4.14 -6.74 -6.86
C PHE A 10 3.39 -6.57 -5.53
N ALA A 11 2.46 -7.48 -5.25
CA ALA A 11 1.88 -7.64 -3.92
C ALA A 11 2.06 -9.08 -3.48
N LEU A 12 2.51 -9.29 -2.24
CA LEU A 12 2.66 -10.60 -1.64
C LEU A 12 1.72 -10.70 -0.45
N LEU A 13 0.72 -11.57 -0.54
CA LEU A 13 -0.09 -11.99 0.60
C LEU A 13 0.55 -13.25 1.15
N ASP A 14 1.41 -13.07 2.15
CA ASP A 14 2.14 -14.15 2.80
C ASP A 14 1.26 -14.83 3.85
N ASP A 15 1.15 -16.15 3.75
CA ASP A 15 0.51 -17.01 4.74
C ASP A 15 1.61 -17.85 5.41
N CYS A 16 1.84 -17.63 6.71
CA CYS A 16 2.92 -18.29 7.42
C CYS A 16 2.72 -19.81 7.56
N ASP A 17 1.48 -20.30 7.37
CA ASP A 17 1.15 -21.72 7.40
C ASP A 17 1.22 -22.38 6.00
N ALA A 18 1.62 -21.63 4.96
CA ALA A 18 1.76 -22.15 3.61
C ALA A 18 2.85 -23.23 3.53
N SER A 19 2.46 -24.44 3.17
CA SER A 19 3.37 -25.58 2.99
C SER A 19 3.39 -26.05 1.55
N ASP A 20 4.34 -26.90 1.17
CA ASP A 20 4.36 -27.48 -0.20
C ASP A 20 3.09 -28.28 -0.53
N ALA A 21 2.46 -28.87 0.49
CA ALA A 21 1.18 -29.55 0.33
C ALA A 21 -0.02 -28.58 0.21
N ALA A 22 0.14 -27.34 0.67
CA ALA A 22 -0.88 -26.30 0.65
C ALA A 22 -0.23 -24.92 0.45
N ALA A 23 0.15 -24.62 -0.79
CA ALA A 23 0.69 -23.32 -1.18
C ALA A 23 -0.43 -22.26 -1.10
N THR A 24 -0.55 -21.57 0.04
CA THR A 24 -1.60 -20.59 0.30
C THR A 24 -1.13 -19.14 0.20
N SER A 25 0.18 -18.88 0.28
CA SER A 25 0.75 -17.56 -0.01
C SER A 25 0.50 -17.18 -1.47
N ARG A 26 0.15 -15.92 -1.74
CA ARG A 26 -0.21 -15.43 -3.09
C ARG A 26 0.68 -14.28 -3.50
N LEU A 27 1.42 -14.48 -4.58
CA LEU A 27 2.25 -13.47 -5.22
C LEU A 27 1.54 -12.91 -6.45
N TYR A 28 1.28 -11.61 -6.43
CA TYR A 28 0.65 -10.86 -7.51
C TYR A 28 1.70 -10.05 -8.26
N THR A 29 1.77 -10.24 -9.58
CA THR A 29 2.75 -9.55 -10.45
C THR A 29 2.09 -9.09 -11.75
N GLY A 30 2.77 -8.18 -12.46
CA GLY A 30 2.22 -7.58 -13.69
C GLY A 30 1.11 -6.59 -13.37
N PHE A 31 1.44 -5.53 -12.62
CA PHE A 31 0.48 -4.48 -12.30
C PHE A 31 -0.10 -3.84 -13.57
N VAL A 32 -1.42 -3.88 -13.72
CA VAL A 32 -2.15 -3.33 -14.86
C VAL A 32 -2.67 -1.93 -14.55
N ARG A 33 -3.44 -1.82 -13.47
CA ARG A 33 -4.15 -0.60 -13.08
C ARG A 33 -4.58 -0.65 -11.63
N GLU A 34 -4.98 0.50 -11.11
CA GLU A 34 -5.63 0.63 -9.81
C GLU A 34 -6.96 1.36 -9.93
N HIS A 35 -7.91 1.00 -9.07
CA HIS A 35 -9.10 1.80 -8.80
C HIS A 35 -9.00 2.37 -7.40
N ILE A 36 -9.23 3.67 -7.24
CA ILE A 36 -9.15 4.36 -5.95
C ILE A 36 -10.54 4.90 -5.60
N CYS A 37 -11.03 4.50 -4.45
CA CYS A 37 -12.28 4.94 -3.86
C CYS A 37 -11.98 5.83 -2.65
N THR A 38 -12.19 7.13 -2.79
CA THR A 38 -12.08 8.10 -1.69
C THR A 38 -13.44 8.50 -1.12
N ASP A 39 -14.53 8.15 -1.82
CA ASP A 39 -15.90 8.43 -1.43
C ASP A 39 -16.71 7.14 -1.37
N VAL A 40 -17.30 6.86 -0.21
CA VAL A 40 -18.16 5.71 0.05
C VAL A 40 -19.33 5.63 -0.94
N ALA A 41 -19.86 6.76 -1.41
CA ALA A 41 -20.95 6.76 -2.40
C ALA A 41 -20.54 6.16 -3.75
N MET A 42 -19.25 6.15 -4.08
CA MET A 42 -18.73 5.56 -5.32
C MET A 42 -18.27 4.11 -5.15
N LEU A 43 -18.32 3.57 -3.92
CA LEU A 43 -17.81 2.24 -3.61
C LEU A 43 -18.44 1.16 -4.49
N ASP A 44 -19.77 1.15 -4.62
CA ASP A 44 -20.47 0.15 -5.43
C ASP A 44 -20.06 0.20 -6.91
N ALA A 45 -19.87 1.40 -7.46
CA ALA A 45 -19.44 1.58 -8.83
C ALA A 45 -18.00 1.09 -9.04
N ILE A 46 -17.12 1.35 -8.08
CA ILE A 46 -15.71 0.92 -8.11
C ILE A 46 -15.61 -0.60 -7.92
N CYS A 47 -16.39 -1.18 -7.01
CA CYS A 47 -16.50 -2.62 -6.84
C CYS A 47 -16.98 -3.28 -8.14
N ALA A 48 -18.02 -2.74 -8.79
CA ALA A 48 -18.51 -3.27 -10.06
C ALA A 48 -17.46 -3.21 -11.17
N ALA A 49 -16.66 -2.14 -11.23
CA ALA A 49 -15.54 -2.03 -12.17
C ALA A 49 -14.45 -3.08 -11.90
N ALA A 50 -14.02 -3.21 -10.63
CA ALA A 50 -13.04 -4.20 -10.23
C ALA A 50 -13.52 -5.65 -10.47
N GLU A 51 -14.80 -5.93 -10.25
CA GLU A 51 -15.40 -7.21 -10.60
C GLU A 51 -15.40 -7.46 -12.12
N GLY A 52 -15.65 -6.42 -12.92
CA GLY A 52 -15.55 -6.50 -14.38
C GLY A 52 -14.16 -6.95 -14.80
N ASP A 53 -13.14 -6.28 -14.29
CA ASP A 53 -11.74 -6.61 -14.53
C ASP A 53 -11.37 -8.03 -14.04
N MET A 54 -11.91 -8.45 -12.89
CA MET A 54 -11.70 -9.82 -12.40
C MET A 54 -12.32 -10.88 -13.32
N ARG A 55 -13.45 -10.58 -13.95
CA ARG A 55 -14.06 -11.47 -14.97
C ARG A 55 -13.23 -11.53 -16.24
N GLU A 56 -12.45 -10.50 -16.55
CA GLU A 56 -11.47 -10.49 -17.64
C GLU A 56 -10.20 -11.29 -17.32
N GLY A 57 -10.10 -11.86 -16.12
CA GLY A 57 -8.98 -12.70 -15.68
C GLY A 57 -7.92 -11.95 -14.88
N LEU A 58 -8.16 -10.68 -14.53
CA LEU A 58 -7.27 -9.93 -13.64
C LEU A 58 -7.48 -10.34 -12.18
N HIS A 59 -6.42 -10.16 -11.40
CA HIS A 59 -6.41 -10.48 -9.99
C HIS A 59 -6.36 -9.19 -9.16
N ALA A 60 -7.41 -8.94 -8.38
CA ALA A 60 -7.51 -7.76 -7.55
C ALA A 60 -6.97 -8.00 -6.13
N VAL A 61 -6.17 -7.06 -5.64
CA VAL A 61 -5.74 -6.94 -4.24
C VAL A 61 -6.37 -5.66 -3.68
N VAL A 62 -7.11 -5.79 -2.58
CA VAL A 62 -7.79 -4.67 -1.94
C VAL A 62 -6.96 -4.17 -0.77
N LEU A 63 -6.60 -2.89 -0.80
CA LEU A 63 -5.94 -2.18 0.29
C LEU A 63 -6.90 -1.10 0.78
N GLY A 64 -7.39 -1.25 2.01
CA GLY A 64 -8.27 -0.27 2.63
C GLY A 64 -7.57 0.45 3.78
N ASP A 65 -7.58 1.77 3.74
CA ASP A 65 -7.20 2.55 4.91
C ASP A 65 -8.21 2.28 6.03
N TYR A 66 -7.71 2.06 7.25
CA TYR A 66 -8.56 1.74 8.40
C TYR A 66 -9.64 2.80 8.62
N GLU A 67 -9.28 4.07 8.46
CA GLU A 67 -10.20 5.21 8.53
C GLU A 67 -11.34 5.13 7.50
N PHE A 68 -11.06 4.65 6.28
CA PHE A 68 -12.09 4.48 5.26
C PHE A 68 -13.11 3.42 5.71
N GLY A 69 -12.64 2.29 6.25
CA GLY A 69 -13.51 1.24 6.79
C GLY A 69 -14.32 1.72 8.01
N ARG A 70 -13.72 2.51 8.90
CA ARG A 70 -14.43 3.14 10.02
C ARG A 70 -15.52 4.09 9.53
N ASP A 71 -15.21 4.93 8.55
CA ASP A 71 -16.17 5.91 8.04
C ASP A 71 -17.29 5.22 7.23
N LEU A 72 -17.02 4.08 6.59
CA LEU A 72 -18.05 3.20 6.01
C LEU A 72 -19.01 2.64 7.07
N GLU A 73 -18.48 2.12 8.18
CA GLU A 73 -19.28 1.48 9.25
C GLU A 73 -20.04 2.50 10.12
N PHE A 74 -19.42 3.65 10.42
CA PHE A 74 -19.94 4.64 11.38
C PHE A 74 -20.43 5.96 10.74
N GLY A 75 -20.14 6.18 9.46
CA GLY A 75 -20.45 7.42 8.73
C GLY A 75 -21.95 7.69 8.59
N GLY A 76 -22.78 6.64 8.56
CA GLY A 76 -24.25 6.79 8.57
C GLY A 76 -24.81 7.46 9.84
N ARG A 77 -24.03 7.55 10.94
CA ARG A 77 -24.47 8.15 12.21
C ARG A 77 -23.59 9.30 12.72
N THR A 78 -22.35 9.43 12.24
CA THR A 78 -21.34 10.34 12.84
C THR A 78 -20.50 11.12 11.83
N ALA A 79 -20.76 11.00 10.51
CA ALA A 79 -19.97 11.69 9.49
C ALA A 79 -20.01 13.23 9.61
N ALA A 80 -21.09 13.80 10.17
CA ALA A 80 -21.21 15.25 10.33
C ALA A 80 -20.33 15.86 11.45
N ARG A 81 -19.82 15.05 12.39
CA ARG A 81 -19.11 15.57 13.59
C ARG A 81 -17.60 15.38 13.57
N VAL A 82 -17.07 14.47 12.74
CA VAL A 82 -15.63 14.17 12.65
C VAL A 82 -14.98 14.75 11.40
N ALA A 83 -15.78 15.26 10.45
CA ALA A 83 -15.28 15.95 9.24
C ALA A 83 -14.55 17.27 9.52
N VAL A 84 -14.58 17.80 10.76
CA VAL A 84 -13.99 19.10 11.10
C VAL A 84 -12.51 19.02 11.54
N ALA A 85 -11.92 17.82 11.72
CA ALA A 85 -10.56 17.69 12.28
C ALA A 85 -9.57 16.83 11.50
N ARG A 86 -9.98 16.17 10.41
CA ARG A 86 -9.05 15.44 9.53
C ARG A 86 -8.94 16.21 8.23
N GLN A 87 -7.70 16.46 7.79
CA GLN A 87 -7.42 16.95 6.43
C GLN A 87 -8.25 16.09 5.47
N GLN A 88 -9.30 16.68 4.89
CA GLN A 88 -10.13 16.03 3.88
C GLN A 88 -9.20 15.63 2.74
N GLY A 89 -8.83 14.34 2.64
CA GLY A 89 -8.04 13.93 1.49
C GLY A 89 -7.32 12.59 1.47
N ASP A 90 -7.25 11.78 2.54
CA ASP A 90 -6.31 10.64 2.50
C ASP A 90 -6.84 9.26 2.90
N ALA A 91 -8.10 9.13 3.37
CA ALA A 91 -8.68 7.80 3.59
C ALA A 91 -9.22 7.24 2.26
N SER A 92 -8.58 6.19 1.75
CA SER A 92 -8.87 5.60 0.45
C SER A 92 -8.97 4.08 0.52
N LEU A 93 -9.86 3.51 -0.29
CA LEU A 93 -9.87 2.09 -0.61
C LEU A 93 -9.31 1.91 -2.01
N ARG A 94 -8.26 1.12 -2.15
CA ARG A 94 -7.54 0.91 -3.41
C ARG A 94 -7.68 -0.55 -3.83
N PHE A 95 -8.08 -0.74 -5.08
CA PHE A 95 -8.08 -2.03 -5.74
C PHE A 95 -6.89 -2.03 -6.70
N LEU A 96 -5.88 -2.84 -6.41
CA LEU A 96 -4.72 -3.02 -7.28
C LEU A 96 -4.92 -4.25 -8.14
N LEU A 97 -4.85 -4.10 -9.46
CA LEU A 97 -5.14 -5.17 -10.41
C LEU A 97 -3.86 -5.67 -11.05
N PHE A 98 -3.71 -6.99 -11.04
CA PHE A 98 -2.53 -7.71 -11.52
C PHE A 98 -2.91 -8.74 -12.57
N GLU A 99 -2.02 -8.97 -13.54
CA GLU A 99 -2.20 -10.00 -14.57
C GLU A 99 -2.02 -11.41 -14.03
N ARG A 100 -1.19 -11.60 -13.00
CA ARG A 100 -0.79 -12.93 -12.50
C ARG A 100 -0.95 -13.02 -11.00
N CYS A 101 -1.48 -14.16 -10.55
CA CYS A 101 -1.52 -14.56 -9.15
C CYS A 101 -0.93 -15.98 -9.03
N GLU A 102 0.28 -16.06 -8.50
CA GLU A 102 0.95 -17.33 -8.24
C GLU A 102 0.76 -17.73 -6.79
N LYS A 103 0.39 -19.00 -6.57
CA LYS A 103 0.36 -19.58 -5.23
C LYS A 103 1.71 -20.20 -4.94
N ARG A 104 2.29 -19.86 -3.80
CA ARG A 104 3.63 -20.29 -3.39
C ARG A 104 3.59 -20.90 -1.99
N SER A 105 4.43 -21.90 -1.74
CA SER A 105 4.70 -22.35 -0.37
C SER A 105 5.58 -21.34 0.35
N ARG A 106 5.73 -21.50 1.67
CA ARG A 106 6.60 -20.62 2.45
C ARG A 106 8.04 -20.64 1.93
N ASP A 107 8.58 -21.82 1.66
CA ASP A 107 9.96 -21.99 1.21
C ASP A 107 10.19 -21.34 -0.16
N GLU A 108 9.21 -21.42 -1.06
CA GLU A 108 9.27 -20.74 -2.36
C GLU A 108 9.22 -19.21 -2.22
N VAL A 109 8.41 -18.68 -1.29
CA VAL A 109 8.35 -17.25 -0.99
C VAL A 109 9.69 -16.75 -0.44
N ASP A 110 10.27 -17.48 0.52
CA ASP A 110 11.56 -17.12 1.12
C ASP A 110 12.69 -17.12 0.09
N ALA A 111 12.74 -18.15 -0.77
CA ALA A 111 13.72 -18.22 -1.85
C ALA A 111 13.55 -17.05 -2.84
N TRP A 112 12.31 -16.69 -3.16
CA TRP A 112 12.01 -15.58 -4.07
C TRP A 112 12.38 -14.21 -3.48
N LEU A 113 12.08 -13.96 -2.21
CA LEU A 113 12.48 -12.74 -1.50
C LEU A 113 14.01 -12.60 -1.44
N ALA A 114 14.72 -13.68 -1.10
CA ALA A 114 16.19 -13.68 -1.08
C ALA A 114 16.79 -13.35 -2.46
N GLN A 115 16.15 -13.83 -3.55
CA GLN A 115 16.56 -13.50 -4.91
C GLN A 115 16.33 -12.02 -5.24
N LEU A 116 15.20 -11.44 -4.82
CA LEU A 116 14.93 -10.01 -4.99
C LEU A 116 15.95 -9.15 -4.26
N ASP A 117 16.25 -9.48 -3.01
CA ASP A 117 17.24 -8.78 -2.20
C ASP A 117 18.63 -8.81 -2.85
N ALA A 118 19.05 -9.98 -3.35
CA ALA A 118 20.31 -10.12 -4.07
C ALA A 118 20.36 -9.28 -5.37
N GLN A 119 19.22 -9.12 -6.06
CA GLN A 119 19.11 -8.25 -7.23
C GLN A 119 19.16 -6.76 -6.87
N ALA A 120 18.54 -6.37 -5.75
CA ALA A 120 18.58 -5.00 -5.24
C ALA A 120 19.98 -4.60 -4.72
N GLN A 121 20.74 -5.56 -4.20
CA GLN A 121 22.10 -5.39 -3.68
C GLN A 121 23.19 -5.43 -4.75
N ARG A 122 22.83 -5.62 -6.03
CA ARG A 122 23.79 -5.56 -7.13
C ARG A 122 24.51 -4.19 -7.09
N PRO A 123 25.85 -4.16 -7.05
CA PRO A 123 26.59 -2.91 -6.98
C PRO A 123 26.15 -1.96 -8.09
N LEU A 124 25.75 -0.75 -7.71
CA LEU A 124 25.57 0.36 -8.64
C LEU A 124 26.88 0.54 -9.41
N ASP A 125 26.79 0.50 -10.73
CA ASP A 125 27.91 0.80 -11.62
C ASP A 125 28.51 2.17 -11.22
N PRO A 126 29.80 2.27 -10.83
CA PRO A 126 30.39 3.50 -10.30
C PRO A 126 30.35 4.70 -11.25
N GLY A 127 29.88 4.53 -12.49
CA GLY A 127 29.70 5.59 -13.48
C GLY A 127 28.29 6.19 -13.59
N ARG A 128 27.27 5.69 -12.88
CA ARG A 128 25.89 6.23 -12.98
C ARG A 128 25.58 7.19 -11.82
N PRO A 129 25.21 8.46 -12.08
CA PRO A 129 24.79 9.37 -11.01
C PRO A 129 23.50 8.83 -10.37
N VAL A 130 23.62 8.48 -9.09
CA VAL A 130 22.47 8.15 -8.21
C VAL A 130 21.71 9.44 -7.94
N PRO A 131 20.37 9.50 -8.13
CA PRO A 131 19.59 10.60 -7.58
C PRO A 131 19.66 10.52 -6.06
N THR A 132 20.39 11.44 -5.45
CA THR A 132 20.47 11.61 -4.00
C THR A 132 19.09 12.00 -3.48
N ALA A 133 18.34 11.04 -2.94
CA ALA A 133 17.28 11.35 -2.01
C ALA A 133 17.96 11.80 -0.71
N THR A 134 18.16 13.11 -0.57
CA THR A 134 18.67 13.70 0.68
C THR A 134 17.56 13.63 1.73
N SER A 135 17.39 12.46 2.35
CA SER A 135 16.74 12.36 3.64
C SER A 135 17.80 12.68 4.69
N THR A 136 17.89 13.95 5.07
CA THR A 136 18.61 14.34 6.29
C THR A 136 17.81 13.79 7.48
N PRO A 137 18.34 12.85 8.29
CA PRO A 137 17.73 12.58 9.57
C PRO A 137 17.96 13.80 10.46
N ALA A 138 16.89 14.49 10.84
CA ALA A 138 16.96 15.54 11.85
C ALA A 138 17.43 14.91 13.18
N PRO A 139 18.40 15.50 13.89
CA PRO A 139 18.81 15.01 15.19
C PRO A 139 17.66 15.18 16.21
N HIS A 140 17.22 14.05 16.76
CA HIS A 140 16.16 13.92 17.77
C HIS A 140 16.63 14.33 19.19
N ASP A 141 17.51 15.31 19.32
CA ASP A 141 18.04 15.72 20.63
C ASP A 141 18.17 17.25 20.74
N ALA A 142 17.03 17.92 20.65
CA ALA A 142 16.90 19.32 21.06
C ALA A 142 16.07 19.36 22.35
N PRO A 143 16.60 19.90 23.47
CA PRO A 143 15.85 20.02 24.70
C PRO A 143 14.65 20.95 24.50
N LEU A 144 13.47 20.48 24.93
CA LEU A 144 12.23 21.25 24.91
C LEU A 144 12.42 22.58 25.68
N PRO A 145 12.01 23.73 25.12
CA PRO A 145 12.04 24.99 25.86
C PRO A 145 11.06 24.92 27.05
N PRO A 146 11.40 25.55 28.19
CA PRO A 146 10.52 25.55 29.36
C PRO A 146 9.20 26.28 29.05
N PRO A 147 8.07 25.86 29.65
CA PRO A 147 6.79 26.53 29.43
C PRO A 147 6.85 27.96 29.96
N SER A 148 6.64 28.92 29.04
CA SER A 148 6.43 30.33 29.37
C SER A 148 5.04 30.47 29.99
N VAL A 149 4.99 30.70 31.30
CA VAL A 149 3.79 31.15 31.99
C VAL A 149 3.84 32.67 32.11
N ALA A 150 3.02 33.36 31.31
CA ALA A 150 2.71 34.77 31.51
C ALA A 150 1.33 35.13 30.93
N GLY A 151 0.44 35.63 31.80
CA GLY A 151 -0.78 36.41 31.48
C GLY A 151 -2.09 35.64 31.74
N ALA A 152 -2.67 35.66 32.94
CA ALA A 152 -3.44 36.75 33.56
C ALA A 152 -4.81 37.02 32.90
N ALA A 153 -5.87 36.65 33.62
CA ALA A 153 -7.07 37.46 33.87
C ALA A 153 -7.73 36.93 35.16
#